data_AF-A0A2A2AGV0-F1
#
_entry.id   AF-A0A2A2AGV0-F1
#
_cell.length_a   1.000
_cell.length_b   1.000
_cell.length_c   1.000
_cell.angle_alpha   90.00
_cell.angle_beta   90.00
_cell.angle_gamma   90.00
#
_symmetry.space_group_name_H-M   'P 1'
#
loop_
_entity.id
_entity.type
_entity.pdbx_description
1 polymer ?
#
loop_
_entity_poly.entity_id
_entity_poly.type
_entity_poly.pdbx_seq_one_letter_code
_entity_poly.pdbx_strand_id
1 'polypeptide(L)'
;MAIAAIGAYHFLLRQSEREAAMETVREAAAAMQAQKEQEQTQAVAQALREERLRQGFLIAAALRTWIAEYLATQGRLPQSLDELRFDLPYDHVLQSLEIGPGGAIVMRFLPQLGLDGAVTLTPNANLASGMIRNWDCVSADFDFISRAMPGCIHIGSR
;
A
#
# COMPACT_ATOMS: atom_id res chain seq x y z
N MET A 1 -58.58 40.46 22.80
CA MET A 1 -57.39 39.75 23.32
C MET A 1 -57.11 38.38 22.69
N ALA A 2 -58.01 37.78 21.90
CA ALA A 2 -57.79 36.45 21.32
C ALA A 2 -56.72 36.38 20.19
N ILE A 3 -56.58 37.43 19.38
CA ILE A 3 -55.67 37.43 18.21
C ILE A 3 -54.18 37.43 18.63
N ALA A 4 -53.86 38.14 19.72
CA ALA A 4 -52.49 38.18 20.25
C ALA A 4 -52.02 36.82 20.79
N ALA A 5 -52.94 36.04 21.39
CA ALA A 5 -52.64 34.72 21.92
C ALA A 5 -52.31 33.71 20.80
N ILE A 6 -53.03 33.78 19.67
CA ILE A 6 -52.81 32.91 18.50
C ILE A 6 -51.45 33.21 17.84
N GLY A 7 -51.10 34.50 17.71
CA GLY A 7 -49.81 34.91 17.15
C GLY A 7 -48.62 34.44 17.99
N ALA A 8 -48.71 34.56 19.32
CA ALA A 8 -47.69 34.08 20.24
C ALA A 8 -47.53 32.56 20.19
N TYR A 9 -48.64 31.82 20.14
CA TYR A 9 -48.63 30.36 20.05
C TYR A 9 -47.93 29.86 18.77
N HIS A 10 -48.25 30.46 17.63
CA HIS A 10 -47.64 30.07 16.35
C HIS A 10 -46.16 30.44 16.26
N PHE A 11 -45.75 31.54 16.89
CA PHE A 11 -44.34 31.92 17.00
C PHE A 11 -43.54 30.89 17.82
N LEU A 12 -44.07 30.46 18.97
CA LEU A 12 -43.44 29.45 19.81
C LEU A 12 -43.33 28.08 19.11
N LEU A 13 -44.38 27.65 18.40
CA LEU A 13 -44.36 26.42 17.61
C LEU A 13 -43.28 26.45 16.52
N ARG A 14 -43.20 27.55 15.75
CA ARG A 14 -42.15 27.71 14.73
C ARG A 14 -40.76 27.75 15.34
N GLN A 15 -40.62 28.30 16.54
CA GLN A 15 -39.35 28.35 17.23
C GLN A 15 -38.91 26.95 17.67
N SER A 16 -39.81 26.13 18.25
CA SER A 16 -39.49 24.75 18.64
C SER A 16 -39.17 23.87 17.44
N GLU A 17 -39.88 24.04 16.32
CA GLU A 17 -39.58 23.32 15.06
C GLU A 17 -38.19 23.68 14.52
N ARG A 18 -37.79 24.95 14.60
CA ARG A 18 -36.46 25.42 14.18
C ARG A 18 -35.36 24.87 15.09
N GLU A 19 -35.59 24.81 16.40
CA GLU A 19 -34.65 24.24 17.36
C GLU A 19 -34.43 22.75 17.08
N ALA A 20 -35.50 21.98 16.88
CA ALA A 20 -35.42 20.57 16.48
C ALA A 20 -34.73 20.37 15.12
N ALA A 21 -35.00 21.23 14.14
CA ALA A 21 -34.32 21.19 12.85
C ALA A 21 -32.82 21.53 12.95
N MET A 22 -32.44 22.47 13.83
CA MET A 22 -31.03 22.82 14.04
C MET A 22 -30.26 21.72 14.77
N GLU A 23 -30.92 21.01 15.69
CA GLU A 23 -30.35 19.85 16.39
C GLU A 23 -30.04 18.71 15.40
N THR A 24 -30.98 18.36 14.52
CA THR A 24 -30.75 17.33 13.49
C THR A 24 -29.65 17.72 12.49
N VAL A 25 -29.55 19.00 12.10
CA VAL A 25 -28.45 19.50 11.25
C VAL A 25 -27.11 19.41 11.98
N ARG A 26 -27.08 19.72 13.28
CA ARG A 26 -25.85 19.65 14.09
C ARG A 26 -25.36 18.21 14.26
N GLU A 27 -26.26 17.27 14.51
CA GLU A 27 -25.95 15.84 14.59
C GLU A 27 -25.44 15.30 13.25
N ALA A 28 -26.11 15.66 12.14
CA ALA A 28 -25.68 15.28 10.80
C ALA A 28 -24.31 15.86 10.47
N ALA A 29 -24.04 17.13 10.81
CA ALA A 29 -22.74 17.76 10.61
C ALA A 29 -21.63 17.07 11.43
N ALA A 30 -21.92 16.71 12.69
CA ALA A 30 -20.97 15.98 13.54
C ALA A 30 -20.67 14.57 12.98
N ALA A 31 -21.70 13.85 12.51
CA ALA A 31 -21.53 12.54 11.88
C ALA A 31 -20.73 12.61 10.58
N MET A 32 -21.01 13.60 9.72
CA MET A 32 -20.23 13.84 8.49
C MET A 32 -18.79 14.19 8.79
N GLN A 33 -18.53 14.99 9.83
CA GLN A 33 -17.17 15.35 10.21
C GLN A 33 -16.39 14.14 10.75
N ALA A 34 -17.02 13.31 11.61
CA ALA A 34 -16.42 12.07 12.07
C ALA A 34 -16.12 11.09 10.92
N GLN A 35 -17.04 10.96 9.95
CA GLN A 35 -16.81 10.15 8.75
C GLN A 35 -15.61 10.66 7.95
N LYS A 36 -15.54 11.96 7.71
CA LYS A 36 -14.43 12.58 6.96
C LYS A 36 -13.08 12.36 7.66
N GLU A 37 -13.03 12.52 8.99
CA GLU A 37 -11.82 12.27 9.78
C GLU A 37 -11.40 10.79 9.68
N GLN A 38 -12.36 9.87 9.70
CA GLN A 38 -12.11 8.44 9.55
C GLN A 38 -11.58 8.10 8.15
N GLU A 39 -12.20 8.62 7.09
CA GLU A 39 -11.75 8.44 5.71
C GLU A 39 -10.34 9.02 5.50
N GLN A 40 -10.06 10.20 6.04
CA GLN A 40 -8.72 10.81 5.97
C GLN A 40 -7.69 9.94 6.69
N THR A 41 -8.01 9.42 7.87
CA THR A 41 -7.12 8.55 8.64
C THR A 41 -6.81 7.26 7.86
N GLN A 42 -7.83 6.66 7.23
CA GLN A 42 -7.66 5.48 6.38
C GLN A 42 -6.81 5.77 5.15
N ALA A 43 -7.03 6.91 4.49
CA ALA A 43 -6.25 7.32 3.32
C ALA A 43 -4.77 7.54 3.68
N VAL A 44 -4.49 8.18 4.82
CA VAL A 44 -3.12 8.38 5.32
C VAL A 44 -2.47 7.03 5.64
N ALA A 45 -3.17 6.14 6.34
CA ALA A 45 -2.66 4.80 6.65
C ALA A 45 -2.33 4.00 5.38
N GLN A 46 -3.20 4.07 4.37
CA GLN A 46 -2.98 3.42 3.08
C GLN A 46 -1.78 4.02 2.33
N ALA A 47 -1.64 5.34 2.29
CA ALA A 47 -0.49 6.00 1.66
C ALA A 47 0.84 5.62 2.34
N LEU A 48 0.85 5.52 3.66
CA LEU A 48 2.03 5.07 4.41
C LEU A 48 2.40 3.62 4.08
N ARG A 49 1.42 2.71 3.94
CA ARG A 49 1.68 1.33 3.50
C ARG A 49 2.29 1.28 2.10
N GLU A 50 1.76 2.07 1.18
CA GLU A 50 2.28 2.16 -0.20
C GLU A 50 3.72 2.69 -0.23
N GLU A 51 4.03 3.71 0.56
CA GLU A 51 5.38 4.27 0.66
C GLU A 51 6.38 3.25 1.23
N ARG A 52 6.02 2.57 2.34
CA ARG A 52 6.89 1.53 2.92
C ARG A 52 7.13 0.37 1.95
N LEU A 53 6.13 0.02 1.15
CA LEU A 53 6.28 -0.98 0.09
C LEU A 53 7.29 -0.49 -0.96
N ARG A 54 7.19 0.78 -1.40
CA ARG A 54 8.15 1.39 -2.35
C ARG A 54 9.58 1.41 -1.80
N GLN A 55 9.76 1.66 -0.50
CA GLN A 55 11.08 1.61 0.14
C GLN A 55 11.73 0.22 0.00
N GLY A 56 10.96 -0.87 0.15
CA GLY A 56 11.46 -2.22 -0.08
C GLY A 56 11.93 -2.44 -1.52
N PHE A 57 11.26 -1.83 -2.50
CA PHE A 57 11.64 -1.92 -3.91
C PHE A 57 12.96 -1.19 -4.25
N LEU A 58 13.41 -0.24 -3.44
CA LEU A 58 14.73 0.37 -3.61
C LEU A 58 15.85 -0.67 -3.40
N ILE A 59 15.65 -1.59 -2.45
CA ILE A 59 16.57 -2.71 -2.20
C ILE A 59 16.55 -3.69 -3.37
N ALA A 60 15.36 -4.04 -3.87
CA ALA A 60 15.23 -4.87 -5.06
C ALA A 60 15.86 -4.23 -6.30
N ALA A 61 15.81 -2.89 -6.45
CA ALA A 61 16.42 -2.21 -7.58
C ALA A 61 17.94 -2.43 -7.63
N ALA A 62 18.63 -2.38 -6.47
CA ALA A 62 20.05 -2.72 -6.38
C ALA A 62 20.31 -4.18 -6.77
N LEU A 63 19.52 -5.11 -6.22
CA LEU A 63 19.64 -6.54 -6.54
C LEU A 63 19.42 -6.84 -8.03
N ARG A 64 18.47 -6.18 -8.69
CA ARG A 64 18.22 -6.36 -10.12
C ARG A 64 19.45 -6.03 -10.96
N THR A 65 20.18 -4.98 -10.59
CA THR A 65 21.45 -4.60 -11.22
C THR A 65 22.51 -5.66 -10.98
N TRP A 66 22.72 -6.09 -9.74
CA TRP A 66 23.72 -7.11 -9.40
C TRP A 66 23.42 -8.46 -10.05
N ILE A 67 22.15 -8.86 -10.14
CA ILE A 67 21.73 -10.08 -10.83
C ILE A 67 22.01 -9.97 -12.33
N ALA A 68 21.79 -8.80 -12.95
CA ALA A 68 22.12 -8.59 -14.36
C ALA A 68 23.63 -8.66 -14.62
N GLU A 69 24.44 -8.05 -13.77
CA GLU A 69 25.91 -8.12 -13.85
C GLU A 69 26.43 -9.55 -13.62
N TYR A 70 25.85 -10.24 -12.63
CA TYR A 70 26.16 -11.64 -12.35
C TYR A 70 25.84 -12.51 -13.56
N LEU A 71 24.68 -12.33 -14.19
CA LEU A 71 24.31 -13.04 -15.41
C LEU A 71 25.29 -12.74 -16.55
N ALA A 72 25.65 -11.48 -16.77
CA ALA A 72 26.56 -11.08 -17.84
C ALA A 72 27.98 -11.64 -17.65
N THR A 73 28.42 -11.83 -16.41
CA THR A 73 29.78 -12.29 -16.09
C THR A 73 29.89 -13.81 -15.90
N GLN A 74 28.88 -14.44 -15.31
CA GLN A 74 28.87 -15.86 -14.98
C GLN A 74 28.07 -16.72 -15.97
N GLY A 75 27.27 -16.10 -16.84
CA GLY A 75 26.43 -16.81 -17.82
C GLY A 75 25.26 -17.58 -17.20
N ARG A 76 25.00 -17.41 -15.91
CA ARG A 76 23.88 -18.01 -15.16
C ARG A 76 23.33 -17.03 -14.15
N LEU A 77 22.11 -17.28 -13.66
CA LEU A 77 21.53 -16.51 -12.56
C LEU A 77 22.10 -16.98 -11.21
N PRO A 78 22.16 -16.09 -10.20
CA PRO A 78 22.56 -16.47 -8.85
C PRO A 78 21.49 -17.36 -8.21
N GLN A 79 21.91 -18.18 -7.25
CA GLN A 79 21.03 -19.06 -6.46
C GLN A 79 20.88 -18.57 -5.01
N SER A 80 21.66 -17.57 -4.60
CA SER A 80 21.68 -17.02 -3.25
C SER A 80 22.13 -15.56 -3.25
N LEU A 81 21.84 -14.84 -2.16
CA LEU A 81 22.37 -13.50 -1.93
C LEU A 81 23.89 -13.48 -1.72
N ASP A 82 24.46 -14.55 -1.16
CA ASP A 82 25.89 -14.67 -0.89
C ASP A 82 26.72 -14.63 -2.18
N GLU A 83 26.21 -15.21 -3.27
CA GLU A 83 26.85 -15.15 -4.60
C GLU A 83 26.92 -13.73 -5.16
N LEU A 84 25.99 -12.86 -4.74
CA LEU A 84 25.98 -11.44 -5.08
C LEU A 84 26.81 -10.60 -4.12
N ARG A 85 27.34 -11.21 -3.05
CA ARG A 85 28.02 -10.52 -1.94
C ARG A 85 27.18 -9.38 -1.37
N PHE A 86 25.88 -9.63 -1.25
CA PHE A 86 24.95 -8.60 -0.82
C PHE A 86 25.10 -8.29 0.67
N ASP A 87 25.38 -7.03 0.99
CA ASP A 87 25.70 -6.55 2.34
C ASP A 87 24.87 -5.32 2.78
N LEU A 88 23.88 -4.93 1.97
CA LEU A 88 23.05 -3.77 2.28
C LEU A 88 22.05 -4.07 3.41
N PRO A 89 21.79 -3.12 4.32
CA PRO A 89 20.78 -3.29 5.35
C PRO A 89 19.37 -3.26 4.75
N TYR A 90 18.55 -4.27 5.09
CA TYR A 90 17.15 -4.38 4.67
C TYR A 90 16.17 -4.63 5.82
N ASP A 91 16.70 -4.94 7.00
CA ASP A 91 16.01 -5.32 8.23
C ASP A 91 15.08 -4.24 8.81
N HIS A 92 15.16 -3.01 8.29
CA HIS A 92 14.26 -1.92 8.64
C HIS A 92 12.97 -1.89 7.81
N VAL A 93 12.87 -2.65 6.71
CA VAL A 93 11.67 -2.75 5.86
C VAL A 93 11.24 -4.20 5.62
N LEU A 94 12.21 -5.09 5.46
CA LEU A 94 12.01 -6.48 5.09
C LEU A 94 12.32 -7.40 6.28
N GLN A 95 11.42 -8.35 6.51
CA GLN A 95 11.62 -9.46 7.42
C GLN A 95 12.62 -10.48 6.85
N SER A 96 12.54 -10.73 5.54
CA SER A 96 13.52 -11.56 4.83
C SER A 96 13.68 -11.12 3.38
N LEU A 97 14.86 -11.39 2.84
CA LEU A 97 15.25 -11.14 1.46
C LEU A 97 16.01 -12.35 0.96
N GLU A 98 15.56 -12.94 -0.15
CA GLU A 98 16.12 -14.19 -0.65
C GLU A 98 16.17 -14.19 -2.18
N ILE A 99 17.11 -14.96 -2.73
CA ILE A 99 17.11 -15.34 -4.15
C ILE A 99 16.44 -16.70 -4.28
N GLY A 100 15.23 -16.70 -4.81
CA GLY A 100 14.46 -17.89 -5.12
C GLY A 100 14.83 -18.55 -6.45
N PRO A 101 14.08 -19.60 -6.85
CA PRO A 101 14.32 -20.32 -8.09
C PRO A 101 14.37 -19.40 -9.32
N GLY A 102 15.32 -19.66 -10.22
CA GLY A 102 15.47 -18.86 -11.44
C GLY A 102 15.90 -17.41 -11.18
N GLY A 103 16.60 -17.13 -10.08
CA GLY A 103 17.09 -15.80 -9.75
C GLY A 103 16.00 -14.83 -9.30
N ALA A 104 14.83 -15.33 -8.88
CA ALA A 104 13.74 -14.51 -8.42
C ALA A 104 14.10 -13.81 -7.10
N ILE A 105 13.81 -12.52 -6.97
CA ILE A 105 13.96 -11.80 -5.72
C ILE A 105 12.67 -11.97 -4.92
N VAL A 106 12.76 -12.58 -3.74
CA VAL A 106 11.62 -12.75 -2.83
C VAL A 106 11.81 -11.81 -1.65
N MET A 107 10.93 -10.82 -1.54
CA MET A 107 10.93 -9.84 -0.46
C MET A 107 9.75 -10.11 0.46
N ARG A 108 10.03 -10.45 1.73
CA ARG A 108 9.00 -10.53 2.77
C ARG A 108 9.07 -9.28 3.62
N PHE A 109 7.97 -8.54 3.71
CA PHE A 109 7.93 -7.27 4.44
C PHE A 109 7.70 -7.48 5.94
N LEU A 110 8.10 -6.50 6.75
CA LEU A 110 7.88 -6.52 8.19
C LEU A 110 6.39 -6.29 8.52
N PRO A 111 5.73 -7.22 9.22
CA PRO A 111 4.34 -7.03 9.63
C PRO A 111 4.14 -5.80 10.53
N GLN A 112 5.16 -5.45 11.32
CA GLN A 112 5.18 -4.28 12.21
C GLN A 112 5.01 -2.95 11.46
N LEU A 113 5.32 -2.93 10.15
CA LEU A 113 5.13 -1.79 9.27
C LEU A 113 3.73 -1.74 8.64
N GLY A 114 2.81 -2.61 9.05
CA GLY A 114 1.51 -2.78 8.41
C GLY A 114 1.59 -3.47 7.05
N LEU A 115 2.69 -4.19 6.80
CA LEU A 115 2.98 -4.94 5.58
C LEU A 115 3.24 -6.40 5.95
N ASP A 116 2.17 -7.19 6.04
CA ASP A 116 2.26 -8.63 6.24
C ASP A 116 2.08 -9.32 4.88
N GLY A 117 3.18 -9.83 4.33
CA GLY A 117 3.15 -10.45 3.01
C GLY A 117 4.48 -10.40 2.27
N ALA A 118 4.46 -10.96 1.07
CA ALA A 118 5.62 -11.05 0.20
C ALA A 118 5.36 -10.51 -1.21
N VAL A 119 6.46 -10.07 -1.83
CA VAL A 119 6.52 -9.69 -3.24
C VAL A 119 7.62 -10.52 -3.91
N THR A 120 7.31 -11.07 -5.07
CA THR A 120 8.29 -11.80 -5.89
C THR A 120 8.56 -11.03 -7.18
N LEU A 121 9.83 -10.80 -7.48
CA LEU A 121 10.29 -10.28 -8.76
C LEU A 121 11.04 -11.38 -9.51
N THR A 122 10.52 -11.84 -10.64
CA THR A 122 11.13 -12.90 -11.44
C THR A 122 11.81 -12.30 -12.67
N PRO A 123 13.12 -12.56 -12.89
CA PRO A 123 13.80 -12.04 -14.07
C PRO A 123 13.39 -12.82 -15.33
N ASN A 124 13.04 -12.10 -16.39
CA ASN A 124 12.91 -12.69 -17.71
C ASN A 124 14.29 -12.67 -18.39
N ALA A 125 15.11 -13.63 -18.01
CA ALA A 125 16.48 -13.74 -18.49
C ALA A 125 16.57 -14.52 -19.81
N ASN A 126 17.43 -14.05 -20.70
CA ASN A 126 17.94 -14.81 -21.83
C ASN A 126 19.39 -15.19 -21.55
N LEU A 127 19.59 -16.45 -21.15
CA LEU A 127 20.92 -16.96 -20.82
C LEU A 127 21.86 -16.98 -22.03
N ALA A 128 21.34 -17.20 -23.24
CA ALA A 128 22.15 -17.24 -24.46
C ALA A 128 22.74 -15.86 -24.80
N SER A 129 22.04 -14.78 -24.46
CA SER A 129 22.54 -13.42 -24.67
C SER A 129 23.08 -12.77 -23.40
N GLY A 130 23.03 -13.44 -22.24
CA GLY A 130 23.46 -12.88 -20.95
C GLY A 130 22.69 -11.64 -20.50
N MET A 131 21.42 -11.49 -20.89
CA MET A 131 20.63 -10.27 -20.64
C MET A 131 19.29 -10.56 -19.95
N ILE A 132 18.81 -9.61 -19.15
CA ILE A 132 17.46 -9.62 -18.57
C ILE A 132 16.61 -8.61 -19.33
N ARG A 133 15.48 -9.06 -19.92
CA ARG A 133 14.60 -8.20 -20.73
C ARG A 133 13.67 -7.35 -19.87
N ASN A 134 13.03 -7.98 -18.90
CA ASN A 134 12.13 -7.36 -17.96
C ASN A 134 12.06 -8.19 -16.67
N TRP A 135 11.25 -7.72 -15.72
CA TRP A 135 11.02 -8.37 -14.45
C TRP A 135 9.51 -8.50 -14.24
N ASP A 136 9.05 -9.72 -14.05
CA ASP A 136 7.66 -9.99 -13.68
C ASP A 136 7.52 -9.77 -12.18
N CYS A 137 6.57 -8.93 -11.78
CA CYS A 137 6.36 -8.58 -10.39
C CYS A 137 4.97 -9.03 -9.92
N VAL A 138 4.93 -9.85 -8.88
CA VAL A 138 3.68 -10.41 -8.34
C VAL A 138 3.64 -10.40 -6.82
N SER A 139 2.43 -10.27 -6.28
CA SER A 139 2.15 -10.50 -4.85
C SER A 139 0.76 -11.10 -4.67
N ALA A 140 0.66 -12.09 -3.79
CA ALA A 140 -0.62 -12.66 -3.36
C ALA A 140 -1.22 -11.92 -2.16
N ASP A 141 -0.40 -11.15 -1.44
CA ASP A 141 -0.75 -10.60 -0.13
C ASP A 141 -1.14 -9.11 -0.18
N PHE A 142 -0.63 -8.37 -1.17
CA PHE A 142 -0.87 -6.93 -1.29
C PHE A 142 -1.83 -6.64 -2.46
N ASP A 143 -3.12 -6.45 -2.16
CA ASP A 143 -4.17 -6.08 -3.12
C ASP A 143 -3.91 -4.71 -3.79
N PHE A 144 -3.25 -3.81 -3.07
CA PHE A 144 -2.90 -2.47 -3.53
C PHE A 144 -1.58 -2.42 -4.31
N ILE A 145 -0.90 -3.55 -4.54
CA ILE A 145 0.46 -3.56 -5.11
C ILE A 145 0.54 -2.86 -6.47
N SER A 146 -0.46 -3.02 -7.34
CA SER A 146 -0.46 -2.39 -8.67
C SER A 146 -0.56 -0.86 -8.60
N ARG A 147 -1.16 -0.32 -7.52
CA ARG A 147 -1.22 1.12 -7.26
C ARG A 147 0.08 1.63 -6.64
N ALA A 148 0.67 0.87 -5.71
CA ALA A 148 1.96 1.21 -5.12
C ALA A 148 3.10 1.14 -6.16
N MET A 149 3.13 0.07 -6.95
CA MET A 149 4.17 -0.24 -7.93
C MET A 149 3.52 -0.57 -9.28
N PRO A 150 3.39 0.41 -10.17
CA PRO A 150 2.91 0.18 -11.52
C PRO A 150 3.75 -0.89 -12.23
N GLY A 151 3.09 -1.89 -12.80
CA GLY A 151 3.74 -3.07 -13.41
C GLY A 151 3.80 -4.31 -12.52
N CYS A 152 3.45 -4.19 -11.23
CA CYS A 152 3.21 -5.34 -10.36
C CYS A 152 1.74 -5.78 -10.42
N ILE A 153 1.50 -7.09 -10.28
CA ILE A 153 0.18 -7.70 -10.39
C ILE A 153 -0.18 -8.39 -9.06
N HIS A 154 -1.39 -8.10 -8.56
CA HIS A 154 -1.98 -8.87 -7.47
C HIS A 154 -2.58 -10.17 -8.01
N ILE A 155 -2.15 -11.32 -7.48
CA ILE A 155 -2.57 -12.64 -7.97
C ILE A 155 -3.58 -13.36 -7.04
N GLY A 156 -3.85 -12.78 -5.86
CA GLY A 156 -4.69 -13.38 -4.82
C GLY A 156 -4.07 -14.62 -4.17
N SER A 157 -4.28 -14.79 -2.86
CA SER A 157 -3.99 -16.07 -2.19
C SER A 157 -5.10 -17.06 -2.54
N ARG A 158 -4.74 -18.17 -3.19
CA ARG A 158 -5.65 -19.30 -3.42
C ARG A 158 -5.88 -20.08 -2.14
#